data_AF-A0A009MHD2-F1
#
_entry.id   AF-A0A009MHD2-F1
#
_cell.length_a   1.000
_cell.length_b   1.000
_cell.length_c   1.000
_cell.angle_alpha   90.00
_cell.angle_beta   90.00
_cell.angle_gamma   90.00
#
_symmetry.space_group_name_H-M   'P 1'
#
loop_
_entity.id
_entity.type
_entity.pdbx_description
1 polymer ?
#
loop_
_entity_poly.entity_id
_entity_poly.type
_entity_poly.pdbx_seq_one_letter_code
_entity_poly.pdbx_strand_id
1 'polypeptide(L)'
;MSLQQRSEPSAQQKRLNRLIDKIEQQKVSLSTWQNAQAEIQQHIRQKLMSVYNDLHIVLFQQLEQLWNMLHSHEFSKADMQQLDEKIAQLAQMLKCSKMLSTEQLELVKQIDTFYQQHAGDSVKKLSQ
;
A
#
# COMPACT_ATOMS: atom_id res chain seq x y z
N MET A 1 64.35 40.80 0.22
CA MET A 1 63.38 39.82 -0.30
C MET A 1 62.59 39.26 0.86
N SER A 2 61.29 39.41 0.76
CA SER A 2 60.24 39.05 1.72
C SER A 2 60.12 37.54 1.90
N LEU A 3 60.41 37.06 3.11
CA LEU A 3 59.91 35.77 3.58
C LEU A 3 58.69 36.08 4.44
N GLN A 4 57.51 35.99 3.83
CA GLN A 4 56.23 35.97 4.52
C GLN A 4 56.28 34.87 5.58
N GLN A 5 56.53 35.26 6.84
CA GLN A 5 56.19 34.44 7.99
C GLN A 5 54.67 34.25 7.94
N ARG A 6 54.26 33.10 7.41
CA ARG A 6 52.89 32.64 7.48
C ARG A 6 52.61 32.31 8.94
N SER A 7 52.11 33.30 9.67
CA SER A 7 51.73 33.19 11.08
C SER A 7 50.90 31.93 11.28
N GLU A 8 51.31 31.08 12.22
CA GLU A 8 50.55 29.87 12.53
C GLU A 8 49.10 30.26 12.90
N PRO A 9 48.08 29.55 12.38
CA PRO A 9 46.71 29.87 12.70
C PRO A 9 46.49 29.72 14.21
N SER A 10 45.85 30.73 14.81
CA SER A 10 45.54 30.74 16.23
C SER A 10 44.76 29.48 16.63
N ALA A 11 44.86 29.06 17.90
CA ALA A 11 44.09 27.92 18.41
C ALA A 11 42.57 28.05 18.14
N GLN A 12 42.06 29.30 18.12
CA GLN A 12 40.68 29.62 17.75
C GLN A 12 40.41 29.40 16.25
N GLN A 13 41.30 29.81 15.35
CA GLN A 13 41.18 29.50 13.91
C GLN A 13 41.16 28.00 13.65
N LYS A 14 42.06 27.24 14.29
CA LYS A 14 42.12 25.77 14.15
C LYS A 14 40.81 25.13 14.63
N ARG A 15 40.20 25.65 15.70
CA ARG A 15 38.89 25.18 16.20
C ARG A 15 37.75 25.53 15.24
N LEU A 16 37.76 26.73 14.68
CA LEU A 16 36.77 27.17 13.69
C LEU A 16 36.82 26.30 12.43
N ASN A 17 38.02 26.07 11.88
CA ASN A 17 38.18 25.23 10.69
C ASN A 17 37.65 23.81 10.92
N ARG A 18 37.95 23.19 12.07
CA ARG A 18 37.39 21.87 12.43
C ARG A 18 35.85 21.87 12.52
N LEU A 19 35.24 22.96 12.95
CA LEU A 19 33.78 23.09 12.99
C LEU A 19 33.20 23.23 11.58
N ILE A 20 33.88 23.98 10.70
CA ILE A 20 33.53 24.11 9.28
C ILE A 20 33.60 22.74 8.60
N ASP A 21 34.72 22.01 8.76
CA ASP A 21 34.89 20.66 8.20
C ASP A 21 33.79 19.72 8.68
N LYS A 22 33.43 19.79 9.97
CA LYS A 22 32.35 18.97 10.55
C LYS A 22 30.99 19.32 9.94
N ILE A 23 30.71 20.60 9.71
CA ILE A 23 29.47 21.04 9.06
C ILE A 23 29.41 20.55 7.62
N GLU A 24 30.51 20.63 6.88
CA GLU A 24 30.59 20.15 5.50
C GLU A 24 30.36 18.64 5.42
N GLN A 25 30.99 17.86 6.31
CA GLN A 25 30.74 16.42 6.41
C GLN A 25 29.28 16.10 6.78
N GLN A 26 28.67 16.88 7.68
CA GLN A 26 27.27 16.70 8.06
C GLN A 26 26.32 16.99 6.90
N LYS A 27 26.60 18.01 6.06
CA LYS A 27 25.82 18.29 4.85
C LYS A 27 25.87 17.13 3.86
N VAL A 28 27.06 16.61 3.59
CA VAL A 28 27.24 15.44 2.70
C VAL A 28 26.48 14.22 3.23
N SER A 29 26.60 13.96 4.54
CA SER A 29 25.88 12.86 5.18
C SER A 29 24.37 13.03 5.05
N LEU A 30 23.86 14.25 5.27
CA LEU A 30 22.44 14.54 5.14
C LEU A 30 21.93 14.31 3.72
N SER A 31 22.65 14.80 2.71
CA SER A 31 22.29 14.56 1.30
C SER A 31 22.30 13.06 0.96
N THR A 32 23.24 12.30 1.51
CA THR A 32 23.29 10.84 1.34
C THR A 32 22.03 10.17 1.90
N TRP A 33 21.60 10.56 3.10
CA TRP A 33 20.37 10.03 3.70
C TRP A 33 19.10 10.43 2.94
N GLN A 34 19.03 11.66 2.43
CA GLN A 34 17.93 12.12 1.59
C GLN A 34 17.83 11.32 0.28
N ASN A 35 18.96 11.05 -0.35
CA ASN A 35 19.01 10.21 -1.56
C ASN A 35 18.56 8.78 -1.26
N ALA A 36 19.07 8.16 -0.18
CA ALA A 36 18.65 6.82 0.22
C ALA A 36 17.14 6.74 0.51
N GLN A 37 16.56 7.76 1.14
CA GLN A 37 15.11 7.84 1.35
C GLN A 37 14.35 7.90 0.01
N ALA A 38 14.81 8.71 -0.94
CA ALA A 38 14.19 8.82 -2.25
C ALA A 38 14.26 7.49 -3.03
N GLU A 39 15.39 6.79 -2.98
CA GLU A 39 15.57 5.47 -3.58
C GLU A 39 14.61 4.44 -3.00
N ILE A 40 14.46 4.39 -1.67
CA ILE A 40 13.50 3.50 -1.00
C ILE A 40 12.07 3.81 -1.44
N GLN A 41 11.68 5.08 -1.45
CA GLN A 41 10.34 5.48 -1.89
C GLN A 41 10.07 5.11 -3.35
N GLN A 42 11.05 5.32 -4.23
CA GLN A 42 10.95 4.94 -5.63
C GLN A 42 10.80 3.42 -5.78
N HIS A 43 11.61 2.64 -5.06
CA HIS A 43 11.53 1.19 -5.08
C HIS A 43 10.15 0.67 -4.64
N ILE A 44 9.59 1.23 -3.57
CA ILE A 44 8.24 0.89 -3.08
C ILE A 44 7.19 1.24 -4.14
N ARG A 45 7.26 2.44 -4.74
CA ARG A 45 6.33 2.84 -5.82
C ARG A 45 6.42 1.92 -7.04
N GLN A 46 7.63 1.49 -7.41
CA GLN A 46 7.82 0.66 -8.61
C GLN A 46 7.43 -0.79 -8.38
N LYS A 47 7.86 -1.41 -7.28
CA LYS A 47 7.63 -2.84 -7.04
C LYS A 47 6.38 -3.10 -6.22
N LEU A 48 6.33 -2.57 -5.00
CA LEU A 48 5.29 -2.93 -4.05
C LEU A 48 3.92 -2.40 -4.50
N MET A 49 3.84 -1.14 -4.93
CA MET A 49 2.57 -0.58 -5.40
C MET A 49 2.08 -1.25 -6.69
N SER A 50 2.98 -1.62 -7.61
CA SER A 50 2.61 -2.37 -8.82
C SER A 50 2.04 -3.75 -8.47
N VAL A 51 2.77 -4.54 -7.68
CA VAL A 51 2.31 -5.88 -7.28
C VAL A 51 1.01 -5.81 -6.48
N TYR A 52 0.88 -4.81 -5.60
CA TYR A 52 -0.33 -4.60 -4.82
C TYR A 52 -1.52 -4.23 -5.72
N ASN A 53 -1.31 -3.39 -6.74
CA ASN A 53 -2.33 -3.06 -7.73
C ASN A 53 -2.76 -4.30 -8.52
N ASP A 54 -1.81 -5.08 -9.03
CA ASP A 54 -2.08 -6.30 -9.79
C ASP A 54 -2.88 -7.32 -8.96
N LEU A 55 -2.55 -7.46 -7.67
CA LEU A 55 -3.30 -8.30 -6.75
C LEU A 55 -4.77 -7.87 -6.63
N HIS A 56 -5.04 -6.58 -6.43
CA HIS A 56 -6.41 -6.07 -6.31
C HIS A 56 -7.21 -6.23 -7.61
N ILE A 57 -6.56 -6.12 -8.77
CA ILE A 57 -7.17 -6.41 -10.07
C ILE A 57 -7.58 -7.88 -10.16
N VAL A 58 -6.67 -8.80 -9.83
CA VAL A 58 -6.96 -10.25 -9.87
C VAL A 58 -8.07 -10.63 -8.88
N LEU A 59 -8.04 -10.08 -7.67
CA LEU A 59 -9.07 -10.32 -6.65
C LEU A 59 -10.45 -9.83 -7.11
N PHE A 60 -10.51 -8.67 -7.77
CA PHE A 60 -11.75 -8.17 -8.34
C PHE A 60 -12.26 -9.05 -9.48
N GLN A 61 -11.37 -9.48 -10.39
CA GLN A 61 -11.74 -10.40 -11.46
C GLN A 61 -12.30 -11.72 -10.92
N GLN A 62 -11.70 -12.26 -9.85
CA GLN A 62 -12.23 -13.45 -9.19
C GLN A 62 -13.61 -13.20 -8.59
N LEU A 63 -13.82 -12.07 -7.91
CA LEU A 63 -15.14 -11.71 -7.39
C LEU A 63 -16.18 -11.65 -8.49
N GLU A 64 -15.89 -10.94 -9.59
CA GLU A 64 -16.80 -10.79 -10.73
C GLU A 64 -17.12 -12.14 -11.39
N GLN A 65 -16.12 -13.00 -11.56
CA GLN A 65 -16.32 -14.34 -12.12
C GLN A 65 -17.21 -15.19 -11.23
N LEU A 66 -16.95 -15.24 -9.92
CA LEU A 66 -17.76 -16.00 -8.98
C LEU A 66 -19.21 -15.47 -8.93
N TRP A 67 -19.37 -14.15 -8.96
CA TRP A 67 -20.68 -13.49 -9.01
C TRP A 67 -21.46 -13.83 -10.29
N ASN A 68 -20.82 -13.77 -11.45
CA ASN A 68 -21.46 -14.14 -12.72
C ASN A 68 -21.79 -15.63 -12.79
N MET A 69 -20.91 -16.47 -12.24
CA MET A 69 -21.10 -17.92 -12.22
C MET A 69 -22.32 -18.30 -11.36
N LEU A 70 -22.50 -17.62 -10.22
CA LEU A 70 -23.67 -17.79 -9.33
C LEU A 70 -25.01 -17.64 -10.08
N HIS A 71 -25.06 -16.75 -11.08
CA HIS A 71 -26.28 -16.45 -11.85
C HIS A 71 -26.43 -17.26 -13.14
N SER A 72 -25.39 -17.96 -13.58
CA SER A 72 -25.37 -18.65 -14.89
C SER A 72 -25.34 -20.16 -14.78
N HIS A 73 -25.07 -20.72 -13.61
CA HIS A 73 -24.95 -22.16 -13.41
C HIS A 73 -25.80 -22.69 -12.25
N GLU A 74 -26.31 -23.91 -12.39
CA GLU A 74 -26.99 -24.61 -11.31
C GLU A 74 -25.96 -25.30 -10.40
N PHE A 75 -26.01 -24.98 -9.12
CA PHE A 75 -25.12 -25.54 -8.12
C PHE A 75 -25.86 -26.47 -7.17
N SER A 76 -25.13 -27.46 -6.65
CA SER A 76 -25.50 -28.13 -5.41
C SER A 76 -25.64 -27.09 -4.28
N LYS A 77 -26.56 -27.34 -3.34
CA LYS A 77 -26.76 -26.48 -2.17
C LYS A 77 -25.46 -26.24 -1.38
N ALA A 78 -24.60 -27.26 -1.28
CA ALA A 78 -23.32 -27.15 -0.56
C ALA A 78 -22.31 -26.28 -1.33
N ASP A 79 -22.23 -26.44 -2.65
CA ASP A 79 -21.32 -25.67 -3.49
C ASP A 79 -21.76 -24.20 -3.58
N MET A 80 -23.07 -23.95 -3.61
CA MET A 80 -23.64 -22.61 -3.57
C MET A 80 -23.29 -21.87 -2.28
N GLN A 81 -23.38 -22.54 -1.12
CA GLN A 81 -23.01 -21.94 0.15
C GLN A 81 -21.51 -21.58 0.20
N GLN A 82 -20.62 -22.46 -0.30
CA GLN A 82 -19.19 -22.16 -0.37
C GLN A 82 -18.88 -21.00 -1.32
N LEU A 83 -19.63 -20.90 -2.43
CA LEU A 83 -19.50 -19.80 -3.38
C LEU A 83 -19.93 -18.48 -2.73
N ASP A 84 -21.08 -18.45 -2.07
CA ASP A 84 -21.59 -17.29 -1.33
C ASP A 84 -20.62 -16.82 -0.24
N GLU A 85 -20.06 -17.74 0.56
CA GLU A 85 -19.06 -17.40 1.58
C GLU A 85 -17.80 -16.77 0.96
N LYS A 86 -17.31 -17.32 -0.16
CA LYS A 86 -16.14 -16.77 -0.87
C LYS A 86 -16.43 -15.39 -1.45
N ILE A 87 -17.60 -15.20 -2.06
CA ILE A 87 -18.01 -13.91 -2.64
C ILE A 87 -18.12 -12.87 -1.53
N ALA A 88 -18.77 -13.19 -0.40
CA ALA A 88 -18.90 -12.28 0.73
C ALA A 88 -17.53 -11.86 1.30
N GLN A 89 -16.59 -12.81 1.46
CA GLN A 89 -15.23 -12.52 1.93
C GLN A 89 -14.46 -11.61 0.96
N LEU A 90 -14.51 -11.90 -0.35
CA LEU A 90 -13.86 -11.08 -1.36
C LEU A 90 -14.46 -9.67 -1.43
N ALA A 91 -15.78 -9.54 -1.37
CA ALA A 91 -16.46 -8.25 -1.35
C ALA A 91 -16.09 -7.42 -0.11
N GLN A 92 -16.07 -8.04 1.07
CA GLN A 92 -15.67 -7.38 2.32
C GLN A 92 -14.21 -6.90 2.29
N MET A 93 -13.30 -7.67 1.69
CA MET A 93 -11.89 -7.31 1.56
C MET A 93 -11.69 -6.15 0.56
N LEU A 94 -12.46 -6.13 -0.54
CA LEU A 94 -12.28 -5.18 -1.62
C LEU A 94 -13.05 -3.85 -1.42
N LYS A 95 -14.05 -3.79 -0.52
CA LYS A 95 -14.93 -2.62 -0.37
C LYS A 95 -14.26 -1.29 -0.01
N CYS A 96 -13.05 -1.36 0.53
CA CYS A 96 -12.23 -0.20 0.89
C CYS A 96 -10.93 -0.13 0.06
N SER A 97 -10.85 -0.88 -1.05
CA SER A 97 -9.67 -0.87 -1.90
C SER A 97 -9.45 0.51 -2.53
N LYS A 98 -8.20 0.98 -2.49
CA LYS A 98 -7.76 2.21 -3.15
C LYS A 98 -7.23 1.97 -4.58
N MET A 99 -7.19 0.70 -5.00
CA MET A 99 -6.64 0.28 -6.30
C MET A 99 -7.71 0.00 -7.34
N LEU A 100 -8.96 -0.18 -6.90
CA LEU A 100 -10.09 -0.38 -7.80
C LEU A 100 -10.55 0.96 -8.41
N SER A 101 -11.04 0.89 -9.64
CA SER A 101 -11.74 2.03 -10.24
C SER A 101 -13.03 2.34 -9.45
N THR A 102 -13.57 3.54 -9.65
CA THR A 102 -14.84 3.92 -9.01
C THR A 102 -15.97 2.94 -9.35
N GLU A 103 -16.07 2.52 -10.61
CA GLU A 103 -17.09 1.56 -11.06
C GLU A 103 -16.93 0.18 -10.40
N GLN A 104 -15.69 -0.33 -10.34
CA GLN A 104 -15.38 -1.60 -9.69
C GLN A 104 -15.70 -1.56 -8.19
N LEU A 105 -15.36 -0.45 -7.53
CA LEU A 105 -15.62 -0.26 -6.11
C LEU A 105 -17.12 -0.19 -5.81
N GLU A 106 -17.91 0.45 -6.68
CA GLU A 106 -19.36 0.49 -6.54
C GLU A 106 -19.99 -0.90 -6.72
N LEU A 107 -19.51 -1.71 -7.67
CA LEU A 107 -19.97 -3.10 -7.82
C LEU A 107 -19.64 -3.91 -6.54
N VAL A 108 -18.42 -3.80 -6.04
CA VAL A 108 -18.00 -4.49 -4.81
C VAL A 108 -18.88 -4.10 -3.62
N LYS A 109 -19.20 -2.81 -3.46
CA LYS A 109 -20.08 -2.34 -2.39
C LYS A 109 -21.51 -2.85 -2.53
N GLN A 110 -22.04 -2.94 -3.75
CA GLN A 110 -23.37 -3.51 -4.00
C GLN A 110 -23.40 -4.99 -3.58
N ILE A 111 -22.39 -5.76 -3.94
CA ILE A 111 -22.25 -7.17 -3.54
C ILE A 111 -22.09 -7.30 -2.02
N ASP A 112 -21.22 -6.51 -1.38
CA ASP A 112 -21.04 -6.49 0.08
C ASP A 112 -22.35 -6.15 0.81
N THR A 113 -23.11 -5.17 0.30
CA THR A 113 -24.41 -4.79 0.84
C THR A 113 -25.43 -5.92 0.72
N PHE A 114 -25.48 -6.58 -0.44
CA PHE A 114 -26.35 -7.74 -0.67
C PHE A 114 -26.09 -8.83 0.39
N TYR A 115 -24.84 -9.24 0.58
CA TYR A 115 -24.52 -10.28 1.56
C TYR A 115 -24.69 -9.82 3.01
N GLN A 116 -24.46 -8.55 3.35
CA GLN A 116 -24.74 -8.04 4.70
C GLN A 116 -26.24 -8.06 5.01
N GLN A 117 -27.10 -7.79 4.03
CA GLN A 117 -28.56 -7.87 4.18
C GLN A 117 -29.02 -9.33 4.31
N HIS A 118 -28.49 -10.24 3.48
CA HIS A 118 -28.85 -11.67 3.52
C HIS A 118 -28.26 -12.45 4.70
N ALA A 119 -27.13 -12.01 5.27
CA ALA A 119 -26.59 -12.56 6.52
C ALA A 119 -27.56 -12.33 7.70
N GLY A 120 -28.33 -11.23 7.68
CA GLY A 120 -29.36 -10.93 8.68
C GLY A 120 -30.56 -11.89 8.66
N ASP A 121 -30.92 -12.43 7.50
CA ASP A 121 -32.04 -13.37 7.36
C ASP A 121 -31.66 -14.81 7.75
N SER A 122 -30.37 -15.15 7.60
CA SER A 122 -29.83 -16.45 8.02
C SER A 122 -29.79 -16.59 9.55
N VAL A 123 -29.56 -15.50 10.29
CA VAL A 123 -29.58 -15.47 11.77
C VAL A 123 -31.01 -15.51 12.33
N LYS A 124 -32.00 -14.96 11.61
CA LYS A 124 -33.41 -15.00 12.05
C LYS A 124 -34.04 -16.39 11.96
N LYS A 125 -33.56 -17.26 11.07
CA LYS A 125 -34.03 -18.65 10.97
C LYS A 125 -33.47 -19.60 12.02
N LEU A 126 -32.44 -19.22 12.78
CA LEU A 126 -31.90 -20.04 13.88
C LEU A 126 -32.53 -19.69 15.25
N SER A 127 -33.43 -18.70 15.29
CA SER A 127 -34.08 -18.20 16.51
C SER A 127 -35.60 -18.44 16.55
N GLN A 128 -36.14 -19.32 15.69
CA GLN A 128 -37.54 -19.74 15.71
C GLN A 128 -37.66 -21.27 15.83
#